data_AF-A0A2N9GT98-F1
#
_entry.id   AF-A0A2N9GT98-F1
#
_cell.length_a   1.000
_cell.length_b   1.000
_cell.length_c   1.000
_cell.angle_alpha   90.00
_cell.angle_beta   90.00
_cell.angle_gamma   90.00
#
_symmetry.space_group_name_H-M   'P 1'
#
loop_
_entity.id
_entity.type
_entity.pdbx_description
1 polymer ?
#
loop_
_entity_poly.entity_id
_entity_poly.type
_entity_poly.pdbx_seq_one_letter_code
_entity_poly.pdbx_strand_id
1 'polypeptide(L)'
;MGEIELTYTQQKILSLVIEIYQVSCFIGDRSRRVGNFLRQKDHFTQNNEIPKRRVVYDVFISYCGEVTRPGFTDHLFAALERKGILAYRDDLDIPRGTEIQKKLLEALEPSRFAVILFSKNYAASEWCLYELLKIMACKRKLNDEKVVLPVCYNVSPSEVRKQKGNFAIKIEDGNEDRLERCKAALTKAANLAGLNLKPNR
;
A
#
# COMPACT_ATOMS: atom_id res chain seq x y z
N MET A 1 25.92 14.69 9.23
CA MET A 1 25.09 13.76 8.44
C MET A 1 24.28 14.61 7.48
N GLY A 2 24.48 14.49 6.17
CA GLY A 2 23.73 15.28 5.19
C GLY A 2 22.25 14.91 5.23
N GLU A 3 21.35 15.90 5.15
CA GLU A 3 19.94 15.63 4.90
C GLU A 3 19.82 14.89 3.57
N ILE A 4 19.28 13.67 3.61
CA ILE A 4 19.03 12.94 2.38
C ILE A 4 17.79 13.55 1.73
N GLU A 5 18.02 14.21 0.59
CA GLU A 5 16.99 14.90 -0.17
C GLU A 5 16.06 13.88 -0.86
N LEU A 6 14.75 14.09 -0.72
CA LEU A 6 13.75 13.28 -1.40
C LEU A 6 13.74 13.60 -2.89
N THR A 7 13.76 12.58 -3.73
CA THR A 7 13.45 12.69 -5.15
C THR A 7 12.06 13.28 -5.38
N TYR A 8 11.85 13.89 -6.53
CA TYR A 8 10.54 14.43 -6.93
C TYR A 8 9.38 13.43 -6.76
N THR A 9 9.58 12.18 -7.17
CA THR A 9 8.57 11.12 -7.00
C THR A 9 8.27 10.85 -5.53
N GLN A 10 9.29 10.76 -4.66
CA GLN A 10 9.09 10.57 -3.23
C GLN A 10 8.35 11.76 -2.60
N GLN A 11 8.71 12.99 -2.97
CA GLN A 11 8.03 14.20 -2.48
C GLN A 11 6.55 14.20 -2.89
N LYS A 12 6.23 13.79 -4.12
CA LYS A 12 4.85 13.71 -4.61
C LYS A 12 4.04 12.61 -3.93
N ILE A 13 4.62 11.42 -3.72
CA ILE A 13 3.96 10.35 -2.97
C ILE A 13 3.75 10.79 -1.51
N LEU A 14 4.78 11.35 -0.87
CA LEU A 14 4.70 11.86 0.50
C LEU A 14 3.62 12.94 0.63
N SER A 15 3.61 13.93 -0.26
CA SER A 15 2.60 15.00 -0.27
C SER A 15 1.18 14.45 -0.43
N LEU A 16 0.99 13.50 -1.34
CA LEU A 16 -0.31 12.86 -1.57
C LEU A 16 -0.79 12.10 -0.33
N VAL A 17 0.10 11.32 0.30
CA VAL A 17 -0.24 10.57 1.52
C VAL A 17 -0.57 11.52 2.67
N ILE A 18 0.22 12.58 2.86
CA ILE A 18 -0.03 13.58 3.90
C ILE A 18 -1.38 14.28 3.69
N GLU A 19 -1.66 14.75 2.47
CA GLU A 19 -2.90 15.47 2.15
C GLU A 19 -4.12 14.59 2.47
N ILE A 20 -4.08 13.33 2.04
CA ILE A 20 -5.19 12.39 2.27
C ILE A 20 -5.30 12.04 3.76
N TYR A 21 -4.17 11.82 4.43
CA TYR A 21 -4.17 11.58 5.87
C TYR A 21 -4.80 12.75 6.63
N GLN A 22 -4.39 13.98 6.32
CA GLN A 22 -4.92 15.21 6.94
C GLN A 22 -6.41 15.42 6.65
N VAL A 23 -6.86 15.27 5.40
CA VAL A 23 -8.28 15.34 5.04
C VAL A 23 -9.08 14.29 5.80
N SER A 24 -8.54 13.08 5.93
CA SER A 24 -9.19 11.98 6.64
C SER A 24 -9.28 12.20 8.15
N CYS A 25 -8.32 12.90 8.73
CA CYS A 25 -8.33 13.33 10.13
C CYS A 25 -9.33 14.48 10.31
N PHE A 26 -9.39 15.42 9.37
CA PHE A 26 -10.31 16.57 9.40
C PHE A 26 -11.78 16.17 9.23
N ILE A 27 -12.10 15.29 8.28
CA ILE A 27 -13.45 14.72 8.13
C ILE A 27 -13.80 13.82 9.33
N GLY A 28 -12.80 13.09 9.83
CA GLY A 28 -12.91 12.29 11.05
C GLY A 28 -13.20 13.13 12.30
N ASP A 29 -12.88 14.41 12.32
CA ASP A 29 -12.98 15.27 13.51
C ASP A 29 -14.44 15.64 13.88
N ARG A 30 -15.41 15.45 12.96
CA ARG A 30 -16.83 15.52 13.35
C ARG A 30 -17.36 14.25 14.01
N SER A 31 -16.69 13.10 13.84
CA SER A 31 -17.19 11.85 14.41
C SER A 31 -16.25 11.21 15.43
N ARG A 32 -14.98 11.60 15.49
CA ARG A 32 -13.94 10.84 16.19
C ARG A 32 -12.72 11.71 16.52
N ARG A 33 -12.76 12.32 17.71
CA ARG A 33 -11.56 12.44 18.57
C ARG A 33 -10.91 11.06 18.67
N VAL A 34 -10.01 10.72 17.75
CA VAL A 34 -9.22 9.48 17.80
C VAL A 34 -7.78 9.86 18.09
N GLY A 35 -7.61 10.41 19.28
CA GLY A 35 -6.60 9.98 20.22
C GLY A 35 -7.37 9.73 21.53
N ASN A 36 -7.29 8.52 22.08
CA ASN A 36 -7.96 8.04 23.32
C ASN A 36 -9.26 7.23 23.17
N PHE A 37 -9.33 6.28 22.22
CA PHE A 37 -10.32 5.18 22.30
C PHE A 37 -9.68 3.78 22.28
N LEU A 38 -8.42 3.69 22.74
CA LEU A 38 -7.79 2.44 23.21
C LEU A 38 -7.00 2.72 24.50
N ARG A 39 -7.64 3.38 25.47
CA ARG A 39 -7.21 3.35 26.88
C ARG A 39 -8.41 2.88 27.70
N GLN A 40 -8.26 1.68 28.26
CA GLN A 40 -9.15 1.00 29.21
C GLN A 40 -10.45 0.44 28.62
N LYS A 41 -10.47 -0.89 28.45
CA LYS A 41 -11.21 -1.79 29.35
C LYS A 41 -10.77 -3.23 29.06
N ASP A 42 -9.66 -3.64 29.67
CA ASP A 42 -9.40 -5.06 29.86
C ASP A 42 -9.76 -5.40 31.30
N HIS A 43 -10.87 -6.12 31.45
CA HIS A 43 -11.21 -6.83 32.67
C HIS A 43 -10.16 -7.91 32.93
N PHE A 44 -9.78 -8.01 34.19
CA PHE A 44 -8.79 -8.91 34.76
C PHE A 44 -8.89 -10.35 34.21
N THR A 45 -7.80 -10.86 33.64
CA THR A 45 -7.42 -12.27 33.73
C THR A 45 -5.91 -12.34 33.68
N GLN A 46 -5.29 -12.75 34.79
CA GLN A 46 -3.84 -12.93 34.91
C GLN A 46 -3.41 -14.07 33.99
N ASN A 47 -2.69 -13.74 32.92
CA ASN A 47 -1.73 -14.62 32.27
C ASN A 47 -0.49 -13.78 31.94
N ASN A 48 0.68 -14.23 32.38
CA ASN A 48 1.98 -13.54 32.33
C ASN A 48 2.59 -13.43 30.91
N GLU A 49 1.77 -13.32 29.86
CA GLU A 49 2.24 -12.96 28.54
C GLU A 49 2.16 -11.44 28.39
N ILE A 50 3.31 -10.77 28.26
CA ILE A 50 3.36 -9.36 27.90
C ILE A 50 2.55 -9.21 26.60
N PRO A 51 1.44 -8.45 26.58
CA PRO A 51 0.64 -8.31 25.37
C PRO A 51 1.54 -7.77 24.26
N LYS A 52 1.83 -8.59 23.25
CA LYS A 52 2.49 -8.11 22.02
C LYS A 52 1.59 -7.03 21.45
N ARG A 53 1.98 -5.76 21.65
CA ARG A 53 1.25 -4.59 21.16
C ARG A 53 1.14 -4.75 19.63
N ARG A 54 -0.08 -5.00 19.14
CA ARG A 54 -0.32 -5.10 17.69
C ARG A 54 -0.08 -3.72 17.09
N VAL A 55 0.91 -3.64 16.22
CA VAL A 55 1.22 -2.41 15.47
C VAL A 55 0.10 -2.20 14.45
N VAL A 56 -0.58 -1.07 14.52
CA VAL A 56 -1.60 -0.66 13.55
C VAL A 56 -0.96 0.35 12.63
N TYR A 57 -0.87 0.03 11.35
CA TYR A 57 -0.32 0.92 10.33
C TYR A 57 -1.40 1.88 9.83
N ASP A 58 -1.01 3.11 9.49
CA ASP A 58 -1.88 4.10 8.86
C ASP A 58 -2.06 3.80 7.37
N VAL A 59 -0.95 3.47 6.69
CA VAL A 59 -0.89 3.26 5.25
C VAL A 59 -0.14 1.98 4.90
N PHE A 60 -0.73 1.20 4.00
CA PHE A 60 -0.09 0.08 3.34
C PHE A 60 0.49 0.54 1.99
N ILE A 61 1.76 0.27 1.69
CA ILE A 61 2.36 0.66 0.41
C ILE A 61 2.79 -0.60 -0.35
N SER A 62 2.07 -0.93 -1.43
CA SER A 62 2.47 -1.97 -2.39
C SER A 62 3.30 -1.36 -3.51
N TYR A 63 4.48 -1.90 -3.74
CA TYR A 63 5.39 -1.48 -4.81
C TYR A 63 6.10 -2.71 -5.38
N CYS A 64 6.94 -2.54 -6.42
CA CYS A 64 7.80 -3.59 -6.95
C CYS A 64 9.26 -3.29 -6.53
N GLY A 65 9.93 -4.19 -5.82
CA GLY A 65 11.24 -3.96 -5.17
C GLY A 65 12.33 -3.61 -6.18
N GLU A 66 12.30 -4.24 -7.36
CA GLU A 66 13.22 -3.99 -8.47
C GLU A 66 13.16 -2.54 -9.03
N VAL A 67 12.06 -1.82 -8.80
CA VAL A 67 11.83 -0.50 -9.41
C VAL A 67 12.45 0.62 -8.57
N THR A 68 12.70 0.38 -7.29
CA THR A 68 13.20 1.41 -6.39
C THR A 68 14.70 1.27 -6.31
N ARG A 69 15.45 2.24 -6.88
CA ARG A 69 16.90 2.38 -6.63
C ARG A 69 17.16 2.15 -5.13
N PRO A 70 18.27 1.50 -4.72
CA PRO A 70 18.61 1.38 -3.31
C PRO A 70 18.40 2.72 -2.59
N GLY A 71 17.56 2.73 -1.55
CA GLY A 71 17.22 3.94 -0.79
C GLY A 71 15.92 4.67 -1.19
N PHE A 72 15.30 4.40 -2.35
CA PHE A 72 14.08 5.13 -2.73
C PHE A 72 12.90 4.85 -1.78
N THR A 73 12.66 3.60 -1.42
CA THR A 73 11.62 3.33 -0.41
C THR A 73 12.10 3.83 0.96
N ASP A 74 13.36 3.63 1.32
CA ASP A 74 13.92 4.09 2.60
C ASP A 74 13.65 5.55 2.91
N HIS A 75 13.96 6.47 2.00
CA HIS A 75 13.73 7.89 2.29
C HIS A 75 12.24 8.25 2.32
N LEU A 76 11.39 7.58 1.52
CA LEU A 76 9.94 7.77 1.59
C LEU A 76 9.39 7.32 2.94
N PHE A 77 9.73 6.11 3.38
CA PHE A 77 9.29 5.57 4.67
C PHE A 77 9.81 6.42 5.84
N ALA A 78 11.09 6.81 5.82
CA ALA A 78 11.65 7.71 6.83
C ALA A 78 10.95 9.08 6.84
N ALA A 79 10.55 9.61 5.67
CA ALA A 79 9.82 10.87 5.61
C ALA A 79 8.39 10.77 6.12
N LEU A 80 7.70 9.65 5.86
CA LEU A 80 6.37 9.36 6.43
C LEU A 80 6.44 9.24 7.95
N GLU A 81 7.44 8.52 8.47
CA GLU A 81 7.67 8.37 9.91
C GLU A 81 7.96 9.71 10.59
N ARG A 82 8.79 10.58 9.99
CA ARG A 82 9.02 11.95 10.47
C ARG A 82 7.75 12.81 10.50
N LYS A 83 6.70 12.43 9.76
CA LYS A 83 5.39 13.06 9.77
C LYS A 83 4.38 12.35 10.68
N GLY A 84 4.82 11.35 11.43
CA GLY A 84 3.97 10.58 12.34
C GLY A 84 3.03 9.59 11.64
N ILE A 85 3.26 9.29 10.35
CA ILE A 85 2.45 8.36 9.57
C ILE A 85 3.17 7.01 9.53
N LEU A 86 2.57 6.00 10.16
CA LEU A 86 3.15 4.67 10.24
C LEU A 86 2.80 3.86 8.99
N ALA A 87 3.79 3.65 8.12
CA ALA A 87 3.60 2.94 6.86
C ALA A 87 4.14 1.51 6.92
N TYR A 88 3.33 0.53 6.50
CA TYR A 88 3.82 -0.83 6.32
C TYR A 88 4.62 -0.92 5.02
N ARG A 89 5.85 -1.41 5.13
CA ARG A 89 6.71 -1.75 3.99
C ARG A 89 6.58 -3.23 3.71
N ASP A 90 6.02 -3.58 2.56
CA ASP A 90 6.15 -4.95 2.07
C ASP A 90 7.47 -5.06 1.30
N ASP A 91 8.46 -5.69 1.92
CA ASP A 91 9.76 -5.93 1.31
C ASP A 91 9.68 -7.19 0.46
N LEU A 92 9.87 -7.03 -0.85
CA LEU A 92 9.47 -8.05 -1.82
C LEU A 92 10.50 -9.17 -2.02
N ASP A 93 11.67 -9.03 -1.42
CA ASP A 93 12.85 -9.87 -1.69
C ASP A 93 13.00 -11.06 -0.73
N ILE A 94 12.02 -11.32 0.14
CA ILE A 94 12.08 -12.43 1.11
C ILE A 94 11.31 -13.66 0.59
N PRO A 95 11.90 -14.88 0.63
CA PRO A 95 11.20 -16.12 0.27
C PRO A 95 9.91 -16.30 1.08
N ARG A 96 8.79 -16.48 0.38
CA ARG A 96 7.45 -16.28 0.97
C ARG A 96 6.79 -17.57 1.46
N GLY A 97 6.50 -17.62 2.76
CA GLY A 97 5.69 -18.65 3.41
C GLY A 97 4.35 -18.13 3.94
N THR A 98 3.55 -19.01 4.54
CA THR A 98 2.23 -18.70 5.14
C THR A 98 2.29 -17.60 6.20
N GLU A 99 3.40 -17.51 6.93
CA GLU A 99 3.60 -16.53 7.99
C GLU A 99 3.75 -15.09 7.45
N ILE A 100 4.33 -14.92 6.26
CA ILE A 100 4.44 -13.63 5.59
C ILE A 100 3.06 -13.17 5.08
N GLN A 101 2.26 -14.09 4.54
CA GLN A 101 0.88 -13.78 4.13
C GLN A 101 0.02 -13.35 5.33
N LYS A 102 0.24 -13.94 6.50
CA LYS A 102 -0.45 -13.53 7.74
C LYS A 102 -0.07 -12.11 8.14
N LYS A 103 1.23 -11.78 8.19
CA LYS A 103 1.71 -10.42 8.51
C LYS A 103 1.21 -9.37 7.52
N LEU A 104 1.16 -9.72 6.24
CA LEU A 104 0.57 -8.88 5.19
C LEU A 104 -0.87 -8.51 5.52
N LEU A 105 -1.72 -9.49 5.85
CA LEU A 105 -3.13 -9.25 6.18
C LEU A 105 -3.28 -8.47 7.50
N GLU A 106 -2.47 -8.79 8.51
CA GLU A 106 -2.45 -8.07 9.79
C GLU A 106 -2.09 -6.59 9.65
N ALA A 107 -1.27 -6.23 8.65
CA ALA A 107 -0.97 -4.85 8.34
C ALA A 107 -2.03 -4.21 7.42
N LEU A 108 -2.44 -4.92 6.38
CA LEU A 108 -3.31 -4.40 5.32
C LEU A 108 -4.75 -4.16 5.80
N GLU A 109 -5.34 -5.09 6.54
CA GLU A 109 -6.75 -4.99 6.95
C GLU A 109 -6.99 -3.76 7.85
N PRO A 110 -6.19 -3.51 8.91
CA PRO A 110 -6.37 -2.35 9.78
C PRO A 110 -5.97 -1.01 9.14
N SER A 111 -5.08 -1.01 8.14
CA SER A 111 -4.63 0.24 7.48
C SER A 111 -5.79 1.00 6.85
N ARG A 112 -5.98 2.30 7.13
CA ARG A 112 -7.04 3.08 6.46
C ARG A 112 -6.74 3.29 4.97
N PHE A 113 -5.47 3.43 4.63
CA PHE A 113 -5.02 3.76 3.29
C PHE A 113 -4.21 2.62 2.68
N ALA A 114 -4.35 2.41 1.38
CA ALA A 114 -3.43 1.60 0.61
C ALA A 114 -2.95 2.38 -0.62
N VAL A 115 -1.64 2.53 -0.77
CA VAL A 115 -0.99 3.12 -1.95
C VAL A 115 -0.48 1.98 -2.81
N ILE A 116 -0.83 2.00 -4.10
CA ILE A 116 -0.34 1.02 -5.09
C ILE A 116 0.59 1.76 -6.05
N LEU A 117 1.89 1.48 -5.99
CA LEU A 117 2.89 2.09 -6.87
C LEU A 117 3.07 1.23 -8.14
N PHE A 118 2.20 1.47 -9.11
CA PHE A 118 2.29 0.87 -10.43
C PHE A 118 3.56 1.35 -11.15
N SER A 119 4.38 0.39 -11.54
CA SER A 119 5.66 0.61 -12.18
C SER A 119 5.93 -0.49 -13.20
N LYS A 120 7.01 -0.35 -13.98
CA LYS A 120 7.30 -1.20 -15.14
C LYS A 120 7.16 -2.70 -14.84
N ASN A 121 7.70 -3.18 -13.71
CA ASN A 121 7.73 -4.61 -13.40
C ASN A 121 6.60 -5.06 -12.46
N TYR A 122 5.66 -4.17 -12.10
CA TYR A 122 4.62 -4.48 -11.12
C TYR A 122 3.76 -5.68 -11.55
N ALA A 123 3.33 -5.73 -12.82
CA ALA A 123 2.50 -6.83 -13.32
C ALA A 123 3.28 -8.13 -13.62
N ALA A 124 4.61 -8.08 -13.62
CA ALA A 124 5.46 -9.25 -13.76
C ALA A 124 5.74 -9.94 -12.41
N SER A 125 5.54 -9.21 -11.30
CA SER A 125 5.68 -9.77 -9.96
C SER A 125 4.38 -10.45 -9.52
N GLU A 126 4.42 -11.78 -9.45
CA GLU A 126 3.32 -12.62 -8.95
C GLU A 126 2.82 -12.17 -7.58
N TRP A 127 3.72 -11.62 -6.76
CA TRP A 127 3.35 -11.12 -5.45
C TRP A 127 2.76 -9.72 -5.47
N CYS A 128 3.25 -8.81 -6.30
CA CYS A 128 2.57 -7.52 -6.49
C CYS A 128 1.13 -7.77 -6.96
N LEU A 129 0.90 -8.73 -7.85
CA LEU A 129 -0.44 -9.15 -8.24
C LEU A 129 -1.24 -9.77 -7.09
N TYR A 130 -0.61 -10.57 -6.23
CA TYR A 130 -1.24 -11.11 -5.03
C TYR A 130 -1.67 -10.00 -4.05
N GLU A 131 -0.79 -9.05 -3.74
CA GLU A 131 -1.09 -7.89 -2.90
C GLU A 131 -2.23 -7.06 -3.46
N LEU A 132 -2.18 -6.75 -4.76
CA LEU A 132 -3.25 -6.03 -5.46
C LEU A 132 -4.60 -6.72 -5.26
N LEU A 133 -4.66 -8.04 -5.43
CA LEU A 133 -5.89 -8.81 -5.19
C LEU A 133 -6.37 -8.69 -3.74
N LYS A 134 -5.46 -8.69 -2.76
CA LYS A 134 -5.82 -8.52 -1.34
C LYS A 134 -6.30 -7.11 -1.04
N ILE A 135 -5.61 -6.08 -1.53
CA ILE A 135 -5.98 -4.67 -1.36
C ILE A 135 -7.39 -4.44 -1.91
N MET A 136 -7.64 -4.87 -3.14
CA MET A 136 -8.96 -4.69 -3.79
C MET A 136 -10.05 -5.53 -3.12
N ALA A 137 -9.72 -6.71 -2.58
CA ALA A 137 -10.65 -7.50 -1.78
C ALA A 137 -11.01 -6.81 -0.46
N CYS A 138 -10.03 -6.25 0.26
CA CYS A 138 -10.25 -5.51 1.50
C CYS A 138 -11.08 -4.25 1.25
N LYS A 139 -10.80 -3.49 0.19
CA LYS A 139 -11.61 -2.33 -0.22
C LYS A 139 -13.08 -2.69 -0.40
N ARG A 140 -13.35 -3.79 -1.12
CA ARG A 140 -14.72 -4.29 -1.33
C ARG A 140 -15.38 -4.78 -0.03
N LYS A 141 -14.64 -5.51 0.81
CA LYS A 141 -15.17 -6.06 2.08
C LYS A 141 -15.55 -4.97 3.08
N LEU A 142 -14.82 -3.86 3.09
CA LEU A 142 -15.03 -2.73 4.00
C LEU A 142 -15.93 -1.65 3.39
N ASN A 143 -16.85 -2.01 2.47
CA ASN A 143 -17.80 -1.10 1.82
C ASN A 143 -17.16 0.22 1.33
N ASP A 144 -15.99 0.12 0.69
CA ASP A 144 -15.21 1.25 0.17
C ASP A 144 -14.62 2.23 1.20
N GLU A 145 -14.72 1.96 2.51
CA GLU A 145 -14.08 2.76 3.58
C GLU A 145 -12.54 2.76 3.48
N LYS A 146 -11.95 1.67 2.95
CA LYS A 146 -10.52 1.66 2.63
C LYS A 146 -10.26 2.50 1.38
N VAL A 147 -9.46 3.54 1.56
CA VAL A 147 -9.03 4.43 0.49
C VAL A 147 -7.84 3.80 -0.22
N VAL A 148 -7.98 3.56 -1.52
CA VAL A 148 -6.94 2.97 -2.37
C VAL A 148 -6.47 4.01 -3.38
N LEU A 149 -5.15 4.22 -3.44
CA LEU A 149 -4.51 5.28 -4.19
C LEU A 149 -3.52 4.68 -5.21
N PRO A 150 -3.91 4.56 -6.48
CA PRO A 150 -2.98 4.17 -7.52
C PRO A 150 -2.02 5.33 -7.84
N VAL A 151 -0.72 5.02 -7.84
CA VAL A 151 0.35 5.92 -8.32
C VAL A 151 1.02 5.23 -9.50
N CYS A 152 0.83 5.77 -10.70
CA CYS A 152 1.50 5.29 -11.91
C CYS A 152 2.86 6.00 -12.04
N TYR A 153 3.96 5.27 -11.82
CA TYR A 153 5.32 5.78 -11.91
C TYR A 153 6.02 5.26 -13.17
N ASN A 154 6.36 6.18 -14.08
CA ASN A 154 7.00 5.87 -15.36
C ASN A 154 6.21 4.87 -16.23
N VAL A 155 4.90 4.82 -16.04
CA VAL A 155 3.95 3.98 -16.78
C VAL A 155 2.66 4.77 -16.95
N SER A 156 1.95 4.61 -18.06
CA SER A 156 0.68 5.32 -18.23
C SER A 156 -0.47 4.58 -17.52
N PRO A 157 -1.45 5.29 -16.92
CA PRO A 157 -2.65 4.63 -16.39
C PRO A 157 -3.39 3.79 -17.43
N SER A 158 -3.30 4.16 -18.73
CA SER A 158 -3.90 3.37 -19.80
C SER A 158 -3.21 2.02 -20.02
N GLU A 159 -1.89 1.94 -19.85
CA GLU A 159 -1.17 0.65 -19.91
C GLU A 159 -1.63 -0.26 -18.78
N VAL A 160 -1.74 0.28 -17.56
CA VAL A 160 -2.23 -0.49 -16.40
C VAL A 160 -3.68 -0.95 -16.62
N ARG A 161 -4.57 -0.04 -17.04
CA ARG A 161 -5.99 -0.32 -17.24
C ARG A 161 -6.28 -1.31 -18.36
N LYS A 162 -5.50 -1.28 -19.44
CA LYS A 162 -5.70 -2.14 -20.62
C LYS A 162 -4.76 -3.33 -20.65
N GLN A 163 -3.93 -3.49 -19.62
CA GLN A 163 -2.91 -4.53 -19.51
C GLN A 163 -2.04 -4.63 -20.78
N LYS A 164 -1.51 -3.48 -21.23
CA LYS A 164 -0.67 -3.37 -22.43
C LYS A 164 0.79 -3.10 -22.05
N GLY A 165 1.70 -3.41 -22.97
CA GLY A 165 3.13 -3.16 -22.77
C GLY A 165 3.64 -3.93 -21.55
N ASN A 166 4.25 -3.21 -20.60
CA ASN A 166 4.81 -3.82 -19.38
C ASN A 166 3.73 -4.35 -18.40
N PHE A 167 2.45 -4.07 -18.66
CA PHE A 167 1.33 -4.59 -17.87
C PHE A 167 0.62 -5.79 -18.53
N ALA A 168 1.17 -6.34 -19.61
CA ALA A 168 0.69 -7.60 -20.15
C ALA A 168 0.98 -8.73 -19.15
N ILE A 169 -0.07 -9.27 -18.53
CA ILE A 169 0.07 -10.37 -17.56
C ILE A 169 0.10 -11.71 -18.30
N LYS A 170 1.01 -12.58 -17.87
CA LYS A 170 0.99 -14.01 -18.15
C LYS A 170 1.17 -14.72 -16.82
N ILE A 171 0.32 -15.71 -16.52
CA ILE A 171 0.49 -16.54 -15.32
C ILE A 171 1.05 -17.90 -15.76
N GLU A 172 2.12 -18.32 -15.10
CA GLU A 172 2.88 -19.53 -15.47
C GLU A 172 2.09 -20.83 -15.23
N ASP A 173 1.18 -20.83 -14.25
CA ASP A 173 0.39 -22.01 -13.85
C ASP A 173 -0.83 -22.27 -14.75
N GLY A 174 -1.08 -21.42 -15.76
CA GLY A 174 -2.22 -21.54 -16.67
C GLY A 174 -3.59 -21.27 -16.01
N ASN A 175 -3.62 -20.73 -14.78
CA ASN A 175 -4.86 -20.48 -14.07
C ASN A 175 -5.61 -19.27 -14.64
N GLU A 176 -6.55 -19.55 -15.56
CA GLU A 176 -7.35 -18.53 -16.24
C GLU A 176 -8.17 -17.67 -15.26
N ASP A 177 -8.75 -18.28 -14.22
CA ASP A 177 -9.51 -17.54 -13.19
C ASP A 177 -8.63 -16.53 -12.47
N ARG A 178 -7.39 -16.91 -12.15
CA ARG A 178 -6.42 -16.03 -11.51
C ARG A 178 -6.02 -14.91 -12.47
N LEU A 179 -5.81 -15.22 -13.75
CA LEU A 179 -5.47 -14.24 -14.78
C LEU A 179 -6.57 -13.17 -14.91
N GLU A 180 -7.83 -13.60 -15.03
CA GLU A 180 -8.97 -12.69 -15.17
C GLU A 180 -9.18 -11.85 -13.91
N ARG A 181 -8.98 -12.43 -12.71
CA ARG A 181 -9.02 -11.67 -11.45
C ARG A 181 -7.93 -10.61 -11.38
N CYS A 182 -6.71 -10.93 -11.80
CA CYS A 182 -5.60 -9.98 -11.84
C CYS A 182 -5.88 -8.84 -12.83
N LYS A 183 -6.32 -9.14 -14.06
CA LYS A 183 -6.72 -8.13 -15.05
C LYS A 183 -7.84 -7.23 -14.54
N ALA A 184 -8.87 -7.81 -13.92
CA ALA A 184 -9.97 -7.06 -13.35
C ALA A 184 -9.51 -6.14 -12.20
N ALA A 185 -8.60 -6.62 -11.35
CA ALA A 185 -8.06 -5.83 -10.24
C ALA A 185 -7.18 -4.67 -10.74
N LEU A 186 -6.30 -4.88 -11.73
CA LEU A 186 -5.51 -3.82 -12.35
C LEU A 186 -6.42 -2.76 -12.99
N THR A 187 -7.41 -3.20 -13.76
CA THR A 187 -8.39 -2.31 -14.40
C THR A 187 -9.13 -1.47 -13.37
N LYS A 188 -9.67 -2.10 -12.31
CA LYS A 188 -10.41 -1.41 -11.26
C LYS A 188 -9.51 -0.43 -10.49
N ALA A 189 -8.33 -0.87 -10.07
CA ALA A 189 -7.40 -0.04 -9.33
C ALA A 189 -6.96 1.19 -10.15
N ALA A 190 -6.61 1.01 -11.43
CA ALA A 190 -6.18 2.12 -12.29
C ALA A 190 -7.32 3.02 -12.83
N ASN A 191 -8.57 2.69 -12.50
CA ASN A 191 -9.74 3.56 -12.67
C ASN A 191 -10.04 4.40 -11.43
N LEU A 192 -9.40 4.14 -10.29
CA LEU A 192 -9.52 4.99 -9.10
C LEU A 192 -8.78 6.32 -9.32
N ALA A 193 -9.21 7.35 -8.60
CA ALA A 193 -8.51 8.63 -8.57
C ALA A 193 -7.10 8.43 -7.98
N GLY A 194 -6.09 8.95 -8.67
CA GLY A 194 -4.70 8.75 -8.28
C GLY A 194 -3.74 9.64 -9.06
N LEU A 195 -2.45 9.34 -8.96
CA LEU A 195 -1.39 10.19 -9.47
C LEU A 195 -0.63 9.54 -10.62
N ASN A 196 -0.34 10.33 -11.66
CA ASN A 196 0.50 9.90 -12.77
C ASN A 196 1.83 10.67 -12.73
N LEU A 197 2.93 9.95 -12.53
CA LEU A 197 4.27 10.48 -12.37
C LEU A 197 5.14 10.06 -13.56
N LYS A 198 5.60 11.04 -14.32
CA LYS A 198 6.63 10.83 -15.34
C LYS A 198 8.02 10.99 -14.70
N PRO A 199 9.05 10.26 -15.14
CA PRO A 199 10.41 10.57 -14.76
C PRO A 199 10.74 12.00 -15.23
N ASN A 200 11.46 12.75 -14.40
CA ASN A 200 12.08 13.99 -14.87
C ASN A 200 13.10 13.61 -15.96
N ARG A 201 12.92 14.17 -17.16
CA ARG A 201 13.94 14.16 -18.21
C ARG A 201 15.02 15.16 -17.88
#